data_AF-A0A8C1VYY0-F1
#
_entry.id   AF-A0A8C1VYY0-F1
#
_cell.length_a   1.000
_cell.length_b   1.000
_cell.length_c   1.000
_cell.angle_alpha   90.00
_cell.angle_beta   90.00
_cell.angle_gamma   90.00
#
_symmetry.space_group_name_H-M   'P 1'
#
loop_
_entity.id
_entity.type
_entity.pdbx_description
1 polymer ?
#
loop_
_entity_poly.entity_id
_entity_poly.type
_entity_poly.pdbx_seq_one_letter_code
_entity_poly.pdbx_strand_id
1 'polypeptide(L)'
;MNRVKYFSANRFTALKTYIGLLKAVTPCIPLQVRRGPRTVQSETKYVELLVVNDYELFVQMRRSAPQTRNFAKAVVNMADAIYKEQLNTRIVLVAMETWSTQNMVSVGDDPLVTLRDFMKYRKENIKEKSDAAHLLSGRTFQSRSSGTAYIEGICTPTRGGGVNEYGNVGPMAITLCQSLGQNLGMMWNKDRATAGDCKCPDPWLGCIMEDTGYYLPRKFSRCSVEEYIQFLQQGGGSCLFNKPNKLLDPPECGNGFVEQGEECDCGSQKCVCVLQYEQRGVICRDAVNGCDVPETCTGDSSKCPHNVHKLDGYMCNSGLGRCYGGRCKTRDAQCQALWGHNAADRMCYEKLNIEGTERGSCGQDSSHSWIQCNKQDVLCGFLLCTNITCWKINMLCSVCLCVALSCCLCMFSGGHAVLEDGTDLGYVEDGTPCGPNMMCLDHRCLPVTTFNLSSCPGSSSSHICSDHGTCSNEVKCICDADYTGKDCSVYDPIPDPQPPDGPEKYKGSKHIYGAVWIEKLVIIVV
;
A
#
# COMPACT_ATOMS: atom_id res chain seq x y z
N MET A 1 51.01 70.40 -13.41
CA MET A 1 50.33 70.71 -12.13
C MET A 1 48.92 70.14 -12.22
N ASN A 2 48.67 68.93 -11.68
CA ASN A 2 48.07 68.67 -10.35
C ASN A 2 46.63 69.24 -10.26
N ARG A 3 45.53 68.50 -9.98
CA ARG A 3 45.36 67.27 -9.17
C ARG A 3 44.12 66.45 -9.58
N VAL A 4 44.25 65.14 -9.35
CA VAL A 4 43.22 64.11 -9.22
C VAL A 4 42.33 64.35 -7.99
N LYS A 5 41.01 64.08 -8.07
CA LYS A 5 40.22 63.58 -6.93
C LYS A 5 39.15 62.56 -7.38
N TYR A 6 39.26 61.39 -6.77
CA TYR A 6 38.44 60.18 -6.89
C TYR A 6 36.96 60.43 -6.52
N PHE A 7 36.03 59.98 -7.36
CA PHE A 7 34.64 59.76 -6.93
C PHE A 7 34.54 58.38 -6.26
N SER A 8 34.23 58.39 -4.96
CA SER A 8 34.07 57.21 -4.12
C SER A 8 32.79 56.44 -4.49
N ALA A 9 32.96 55.16 -4.81
CA ALA A 9 31.94 54.17 -5.13
C ALA A 9 31.10 53.68 -3.91
N ASN A 10 30.82 54.55 -2.92
CA ASN A 10 30.19 54.15 -1.64
C ASN A 10 28.76 54.64 -1.40
N ARG A 11 28.07 55.24 -2.39
CA ARG A 11 26.65 55.64 -2.23
C ARG A 11 25.63 54.67 -2.83
N PHE A 12 26.05 53.73 -3.67
CA PHE A 12 25.17 52.67 -4.19
C PHE A 12 25.10 51.42 -3.29
N THR A 13 26.03 51.28 -2.35
CA THR A 13 26.10 50.17 -1.41
C THR A 13 25.15 50.34 -0.22
N ALA A 14 24.83 51.58 0.19
CA ALA A 14 23.97 51.83 1.35
C ALA A 14 22.46 51.61 1.08
N LEU A 15 21.99 51.80 -0.16
CA LEU A 15 20.58 51.55 -0.51
C LEU A 15 20.27 50.06 -0.72
N LYS A 16 21.27 49.24 -1.07
CA LYS A 16 21.13 47.78 -1.16
C LYS A 16 21.05 47.11 0.22
N THR A 17 21.68 47.68 1.24
CA THR A 17 21.63 47.12 2.61
C THR A 17 20.31 47.42 3.31
N TYR A 18 19.67 48.56 3.03
CA TYR A 18 18.39 48.93 3.68
C TYR A 18 17.19 48.15 3.11
N ILE A 19 17.18 47.82 1.82
CA ILE A 19 16.18 46.92 1.21
C ILE A 19 16.48 45.44 1.57
N GLY A 20 17.73 45.11 1.89
CA GLY A 20 18.14 43.78 2.35
C GLY A 20 17.70 43.47 3.79
N LEU A 21 17.71 44.46 4.68
CA LEU A 21 17.35 44.26 6.10
C LEU A 21 15.84 44.27 6.37
N LEU A 22 15.04 44.96 5.55
CA LEU A 22 13.57 44.93 5.66
C LEU A 22 12.92 43.67 5.07
N LYS A 23 13.68 42.83 4.34
CA LYS A 23 13.25 41.50 3.90
C LYS A 23 13.59 40.37 4.89
N ALA A 24 14.30 40.67 5.97
CA ALA A 24 14.83 39.65 6.89
C ALA A 24 14.02 39.48 8.18
N VAL A 25 12.98 40.27 8.43
CA VAL A 25 12.16 40.14 9.65
C VAL A 25 10.68 40.44 9.36
N THR A 26 10.08 39.69 8.44
CA THR A 26 8.65 39.39 8.57
C THR A 26 8.55 38.25 9.58
N PRO A 27 7.87 38.42 10.73
CA PRO A 27 7.51 37.27 11.54
C PRO A 27 6.60 36.41 10.66
N CYS A 28 7.05 35.20 10.33
CA CYS A 28 6.15 34.19 9.82
C CYS A 28 5.10 33.95 10.90
N ILE A 29 3.91 34.53 10.71
CA ILE A 29 2.73 34.08 11.41
C ILE A 29 2.58 32.61 10.99
N PRO A 30 2.66 31.62 11.90
CA PRO A 30 2.32 30.27 11.54
C PRO A 30 0.84 30.30 11.15
N LEU A 31 0.58 30.27 9.85
CA LEU A 31 -0.74 29.87 9.38
C LEU A 31 -0.92 28.46 9.94
N GLN A 32 -1.74 28.35 11.00
CA GLN A 32 -2.32 27.08 11.41
C GLN A 32 -3.17 26.59 10.25
N VAL A 33 -2.50 25.99 9.27
CA VAL A 33 -3.16 25.10 8.32
C VAL A 33 -3.53 23.91 9.19
N ARG A 34 -4.74 23.93 9.75
CA ARG A 34 -5.40 22.70 10.21
C ARG A 34 -5.40 21.78 9.00
N ARG A 35 -4.41 20.89 8.94
CA ARG A 35 -4.40 19.81 7.96
C ARG A 35 -5.64 19.00 8.30
N GLY A 36 -6.57 18.92 7.35
CA GLY A 36 -7.75 18.07 7.51
C GLY A 36 -7.31 16.63 7.80
N PRO A 37 -8.19 15.80 8.38
CA PRO A 37 -7.91 14.39 8.63
C PRO A 37 -7.39 13.76 7.34
N ARG A 38 -6.24 13.10 7.42
CA ARG A 38 -5.60 12.55 6.24
C ARG A 38 -6.35 11.29 5.86
N THR A 39 -6.95 11.33 4.66
CA THR A 39 -7.56 10.14 4.07
C THR A 39 -6.49 9.34 3.37
N VAL A 40 -6.74 8.04 3.26
CA VAL A 40 -5.97 7.09 2.44
C VAL A 40 -5.76 7.56 1.00
N GLN A 41 -6.56 8.49 0.47
CA GLN A 41 -6.35 9.06 -0.87
C GLN A 41 -5.39 10.24 -0.88
N SER A 42 -5.40 11.05 0.18
CA SER A 42 -4.61 12.29 0.29
C SER A 42 -3.16 12.05 0.68
N GLU A 43 -2.87 10.96 1.40
CA GLU A 43 -1.52 10.64 1.82
C GLU A 43 -0.67 10.11 0.66
N THR A 44 0.61 10.48 0.65
CA THR A 44 1.59 9.91 -0.27
C THR A 44 1.99 8.52 0.23
N LYS A 45 1.95 7.54 -0.67
CA LYS A 45 2.30 6.15 -0.38
C LYS A 45 3.74 5.90 -0.82
N TYR A 46 4.40 4.96 -0.17
CA TYR A 46 5.77 4.54 -0.46
C TYR A 46 5.79 3.04 -0.64
N VAL A 47 6.26 2.57 -1.78
CA VAL A 47 6.48 1.14 -2.05
C VAL A 47 7.97 0.88 -1.86
N GLU A 48 8.33 0.19 -0.78
CA GLU A 48 9.68 -0.31 -0.52
C GLU A 48 9.96 -1.52 -1.44
N LEU A 49 10.56 -1.24 -2.59
CA LEU A 49 10.81 -2.22 -3.64
C LEU A 49 12.19 -2.88 -3.47
N LEU A 50 12.19 -4.21 -3.52
CA LEU A 50 13.38 -5.03 -3.73
C LEU A 50 13.44 -5.50 -5.18
N VAL A 51 14.60 -5.37 -5.83
CA VAL A 51 14.81 -5.86 -7.20
C VAL A 51 15.85 -6.97 -7.22
N VAL A 52 15.49 -8.10 -7.83
CA VAL A 52 16.44 -9.18 -8.13
C VAL A 52 16.68 -9.21 -9.65
N ASN A 53 17.94 -9.20 -10.05
CA ASN A 53 18.33 -9.32 -11.45
C ASN A 53 18.83 -10.74 -11.69
N ASP A 54 18.23 -11.44 -12.64
CA ASP A 54 18.66 -12.80 -12.96
C ASP A 54 20.00 -12.84 -13.71
N TYR A 55 20.53 -14.05 -13.89
CA TYR A 55 21.81 -14.27 -14.56
C TYR A 55 21.75 -13.89 -16.03
N GLU A 56 20.64 -14.13 -16.72
CA GLU A 56 20.47 -13.73 -18.11
C GLU A 56 20.52 -12.21 -18.27
N LEU A 57 19.90 -11.43 -17.38
CA LEU A 57 19.96 -9.97 -17.40
C LEU A 57 21.38 -9.48 -17.12
N PHE A 58 22.10 -10.13 -16.20
CA PHE A 58 23.52 -9.88 -15.98
C PHE A 58 24.36 -10.13 -17.25
N VAL A 59 24.05 -11.18 -18.01
CA VAL A 59 24.70 -11.47 -19.30
C VAL A 59 24.34 -10.42 -20.36
N GLN A 60 23.07 -10.00 -20.47
CA GLN A 60 22.64 -8.92 -21.37
C GLN A 60 23.39 -7.61 -21.08
N MET A 61 23.67 -7.34 -19.81
CA MET A 61 24.44 -6.18 -19.33
C MET A 61 25.95 -6.45 -19.34
N ARG A 62 26.43 -7.20 -20.33
CA ARG A 62 27.86 -7.48 -20.60
C ARG A 62 28.60 -8.07 -19.39
N ARG A 63 27.91 -8.84 -18.54
CA ARG A 63 28.46 -9.45 -17.32
C ARG A 63 29.05 -8.40 -16.35
N SER A 64 28.43 -7.23 -16.28
CA SER A 64 28.87 -6.13 -15.44
C SER A 64 27.83 -5.77 -14.40
N ALA A 65 28.09 -6.14 -13.14
CA ALA A 65 27.16 -5.88 -12.03
C ALA A 65 26.83 -4.38 -11.88
N PRO A 66 27.79 -3.43 -12.03
CA PRO A 66 27.46 -2.00 -12.04
C PRO A 66 26.51 -1.61 -13.17
N GLN A 67 26.68 -2.16 -14.38
CA GLN A 67 25.78 -1.87 -15.51
C GLN A 67 24.37 -2.44 -15.27
N THR A 68 24.27 -3.66 -14.75
CA THR A 68 22.99 -4.27 -14.37
C THR A 68 22.26 -3.44 -13.32
N ARG A 69 22.98 -2.99 -12.27
CA ARG A 69 22.41 -2.14 -11.22
C ARG A 69 21.92 -0.80 -11.77
N ASN A 70 22.71 -0.14 -12.61
CA ASN A 70 22.33 1.14 -13.21
C ASN A 70 21.13 1.00 -14.16
N PHE A 71 21.07 -0.08 -14.92
CA PHE A 71 19.95 -0.39 -15.78
C PHE A 71 18.65 -0.58 -14.97
N ALA A 72 18.70 -1.41 -13.93
CA ALA A 72 17.55 -1.64 -13.06
C ALA A 72 17.10 -0.37 -12.32
N LYS A 73 18.04 0.47 -11.86
CA LYS A 73 17.73 1.79 -11.30
C LYS A 73 16.99 2.69 -12.30
N ALA A 74 17.42 2.72 -13.56
CA ALA A 74 16.76 3.52 -14.59
C ALA A 74 15.31 3.06 -14.85
N VAL A 75 15.08 1.74 -14.84
CA VAL A 75 13.73 1.14 -14.94
C VAL A 75 12.85 1.59 -13.76
N VAL A 76 13.35 1.46 -12.53
CA VAL A 76 12.61 1.83 -11.31
C VAL A 76 12.34 3.34 -11.27
N ASN A 77 13.30 4.18 -11.64
CA ASN A 77 13.12 5.64 -11.66
C ASN A 77 12.05 6.09 -12.65
N MET A 78 11.96 5.42 -13.80
CA MET A 78 10.90 5.69 -14.78
C MET A 78 9.53 5.24 -14.26
N ALA A 79 9.46 4.11 -13.56
CA ALA A 79 8.24 3.65 -12.90
C ALA A 79 7.81 4.61 -11.76
N ASP A 80 8.74 5.06 -10.91
CA ASP A 80 8.47 6.03 -9.83
C ASP A 80 7.86 7.31 -10.38
N ALA A 81 8.39 7.84 -11.50
CA ALA A 81 7.85 9.04 -12.13
C ALA A 81 6.36 8.89 -12.51
N ILE A 82 5.98 7.73 -13.07
CA ILE A 82 4.60 7.43 -13.44
C ILE A 82 3.71 7.32 -12.20
N TYR A 83 4.13 6.55 -11.19
CA TYR A 83 3.36 6.35 -9.95
C TYR A 83 3.20 7.63 -9.15
N LYS A 84 4.24 8.47 -9.12
CA LYS A 84 4.23 9.78 -8.45
C LYS A 84 3.20 10.70 -9.09
N GLU A 85 3.16 10.76 -10.41
CA GLU A 85 2.26 11.65 -11.15
C GLU A 85 0.80 11.16 -11.10
N GLN A 86 0.57 9.84 -11.25
CA GLN A 86 -0.77 9.30 -11.46
C GLN A 86 -1.47 8.87 -10.17
N LEU A 87 -0.73 8.44 -9.14
CA LEU A 87 -1.30 7.74 -7.97
C LEU A 87 -0.88 8.33 -6.61
N ASN A 88 -0.09 9.42 -6.59
CA ASN A 88 0.54 9.94 -5.38
C ASN A 88 1.29 8.84 -4.59
N THR A 89 1.94 7.94 -5.32
CA THR A 89 2.70 6.81 -4.77
C THR A 89 4.14 6.92 -5.23
N ARG A 90 5.10 6.67 -4.35
CA ARG A 90 6.53 6.68 -4.65
C ARG A 90 7.05 5.25 -4.66
N ILE A 91 7.81 4.88 -5.69
CA ILE A 91 8.52 3.60 -5.72
C ILE A 91 9.95 3.85 -5.25
N VAL A 92 10.32 3.23 -4.14
CA VAL A 92 11.60 3.45 -3.48
C VAL A 92 12.38 2.15 -3.47
N LEU A 93 13.52 2.15 -4.17
CA LEU A 93 14.40 0.99 -4.24
C LEU A 93 15.20 0.86 -2.93
N VAL A 94 14.81 -0.09 -2.07
CA VAL A 94 15.43 -0.30 -0.74
C VAL A 94 16.52 -1.36 -0.75
N ALA A 95 16.44 -2.31 -1.69
CA ALA A 95 17.40 -3.41 -1.81
C ALA A 95 17.52 -3.89 -3.27
N MET A 96 18.69 -4.40 -3.61
CA MET A 96 18.95 -4.94 -4.95
C MET A 96 19.94 -6.10 -4.91
N GLU A 97 19.58 -7.20 -5.55
CA GLU A 97 20.44 -8.36 -5.75
C GLU A 97 20.69 -8.62 -7.24
N THR A 98 21.86 -9.18 -7.58
CA THR A 98 22.20 -9.59 -8.94
C THR A 98 22.81 -10.98 -8.90
N TRP A 99 22.18 -11.94 -9.57
CA TRP A 99 22.67 -13.31 -9.68
C TRP A 99 23.79 -13.40 -10.72
N SER A 100 25.04 -13.11 -10.32
CA SER A 100 26.19 -13.05 -11.24
C SER A 100 26.78 -14.40 -11.63
N THR A 101 26.45 -15.47 -10.90
CA THR A 101 27.04 -16.80 -11.09
C THR A 101 26.07 -17.77 -11.75
N GLN A 102 24.86 -17.89 -11.21
CA GLN A 102 23.79 -18.75 -11.70
C GLN A 102 22.45 -18.27 -11.14
N ASN A 103 21.35 -18.66 -11.77
CA ASN A 103 20.02 -18.41 -11.21
C ASN A 103 19.77 -19.25 -9.96
N MET A 104 19.17 -18.63 -8.95
CA MET A 104 18.77 -19.32 -7.72
C MET A 104 17.39 -19.99 -7.85
N VAL A 105 16.63 -19.62 -8.88
CA VAL A 105 15.33 -20.19 -9.23
C VAL A 105 15.31 -20.58 -10.71
N SER A 106 14.43 -21.51 -11.07
CA SER A 106 14.26 -21.91 -12.46
C SER A 106 13.44 -20.86 -13.22
N VAL A 107 14.09 -20.08 -14.09
CA VAL A 107 13.41 -19.12 -14.98
C VAL A 107 12.99 -19.84 -16.26
N GLY A 108 11.71 -20.23 -16.32
CA GLY A 108 11.11 -20.97 -17.44
C GLY A 108 10.38 -20.08 -18.44
N ASP A 109 9.74 -20.70 -19.45
CA ASP A 109 8.93 -19.98 -20.44
C ASP A 109 7.56 -19.55 -19.87
N ASP A 110 7.06 -20.28 -18.86
CA ASP A 110 5.86 -19.94 -18.10
C ASP A 110 6.19 -18.95 -16.96
N PRO A 111 5.69 -17.70 -17.04
CA PRO A 111 5.96 -16.70 -16.03
C PRO A 111 5.32 -17.01 -14.67
N LEU A 112 4.23 -17.79 -14.62
CA LEU A 112 3.54 -18.13 -13.37
C LEU A 112 4.33 -19.13 -12.52
N VAL A 113 4.96 -20.11 -13.18
CA VAL A 113 5.86 -21.05 -12.51
C VAL A 113 7.06 -20.29 -11.95
N THR A 114 7.64 -19.40 -12.75
CA THR A 114 8.77 -18.56 -12.34
C THR A 114 8.40 -17.66 -11.15
N LEU A 115 7.21 -17.03 -11.18
CA LEU A 115 6.71 -16.21 -10.08
C LEU A 115 6.59 -17.02 -8.78
N ARG A 116 5.99 -18.20 -8.84
CA ARG A 116 5.81 -19.07 -7.67
C ARG A 116 7.16 -19.44 -7.02
N ASP A 117 8.11 -19.87 -7.83
CA ASP A 117 9.45 -20.25 -7.36
C ASP A 117 10.23 -19.05 -6.82
N PHE A 118 10.11 -17.88 -7.47
CA PHE A 118 10.73 -16.64 -7.00
C PHE A 118 10.19 -16.18 -5.64
N MET A 119 8.88 -16.23 -5.43
CA MET A 119 8.28 -15.84 -4.16
C MET A 119 8.62 -16.83 -3.03
N LYS A 120 8.79 -18.12 -3.35
CA LYS A 120 9.32 -19.11 -2.41
C LYS A 120 10.76 -18.77 -2.02
N TYR A 121 11.62 -18.48 -3.00
CA TYR A 121 13.01 -18.05 -2.75
C TYR A 121 13.07 -16.78 -1.90
N ARG A 122 12.23 -15.77 -2.18
CA ARG A 122 12.15 -14.55 -1.36
C ARG A 122 11.88 -14.89 0.11
N LYS A 123 10.88 -15.73 0.37
CA LYS A 123 10.49 -16.12 1.73
C LYS A 123 11.62 -16.84 2.48
N GLU A 124 12.37 -17.71 1.80
CA GLU A 124 13.36 -18.60 2.42
C GLU A 124 14.76 -17.96 2.54
N ASN A 125 15.14 -17.10 1.58
CA ASN A 125 16.53 -16.66 1.43
C ASN A 125 16.75 -15.15 1.65
N ILE A 126 15.75 -14.31 1.38
CA ILE A 126 15.90 -12.86 1.48
C ILE A 126 15.46 -12.39 2.88
N LYS A 127 16.34 -11.68 3.59
CA LYS A 127 16.09 -11.21 4.97
C LYS A 127 15.71 -9.73 5.02
N GLU A 128 16.06 -8.99 3.98
CA GLU A 128 15.77 -7.57 3.82
C GLU A 128 14.26 -7.36 3.73
N LYS A 129 13.73 -6.51 4.61
CA LYS A 129 12.31 -6.13 4.59
C LYS A 129 12.04 -5.27 3.35
N SER A 130 10.93 -5.57 2.69
CA SER A 130 10.42 -4.88 1.51
C SER A 130 8.92 -5.12 1.40
N ASP A 131 8.21 -4.16 0.82
CA ASP A 131 6.77 -4.27 0.57
C ASP A 131 6.50 -5.17 -0.64
N ALA A 132 7.32 -4.98 -1.68
CA ALA A 132 7.28 -5.75 -2.92
C ALA A 132 8.68 -6.23 -3.33
N ALA A 133 8.77 -7.40 -3.95
CA ALA A 133 9.98 -7.87 -4.60
C ALA A 133 9.72 -8.23 -6.07
N HIS A 134 10.52 -7.71 -6.99
CA HIS A 134 10.37 -8.01 -8.41
C HIS A 134 11.64 -8.61 -9.00
N LEU A 135 11.46 -9.70 -9.75
CA LEU A 135 12.51 -10.28 -10.58
C LEU A 135 12.50 -9.54 -11.93
N LEU A 136 13.67 -9.06 -12.35
CA LEU A 136 13.92 -8.58 -13.70
C LEU A 136 14.72 -9.66 -14.44
N SER A 137 14.08 -10.31 -15.40
CA SER A 137 14.68 -11.38 -16.18
C SER A 137 15.29 -10.87 -17.48
N GLY A 138 16.42 -11.46 -17.88
CA GLY A 138 17.02 -11.27 -19.21
C GLY A 138 16.38 -12.12 -20.30
N ARG A 139 15.36 -12.91 -19.97
CA ARG A 139 14.60 -13.75 -20.90
C ARG A 139 13.28 -13.06 -21.28
N THR A 140 12.70 -13.52 -22.39
CA THR A 140 11.34 -13.18 -22.82
C THR A 140 10.42 -14.38 -22.59
N PHE A 141 9.22 -14.16 -22.05
CA PHE A 141 8.28 -15.24 -21.77
C PHE A 141 7.45 -15.60 -23.01
N GLN A 142 7.00 -16.85 -23.11
CA GLN A 142 6.10 -17.28 -24.19
C GLN A 142 4.63 -17.07 -23.78
N SER A 143 4.32 -15.85 -23.29
CA SER A 143 3.02 -15.49 -22.76
C SER A 143 2.53 -14.20 -23.43
N ARG A 144 1.22 -13.90 -23.32
CA ARG A 144 0.66 -12.63 -23.80
C ARG A 144 1.14 -11.43 -22.98
N SER A 145 1.56 -11.68 -21.73
CA SER A 145 1.96 -10.65 -20.78
C SER A 145 3.48 -10.63 -20.61
N SER A 146 4.07 -9.45 -20.67
CA SER A 146 5.51 -9.22 -20.47
C SER A 146 5.95 -9.37 -19.00
N GLY A 147 5.00 -9.49 -18.08
CA GLY A 147 5.25 -9.75 -16.68
C GLY A 147 4.01 -10.31 -16.01
N THR A 148 4.19 -10.88 -14.82
CA THR A 148 3.08 -11.37 -14.00
C THR A 148 3.39 -11.16 -12.52
N ALA A 149 2.37 -10.86 -11.74
CA ALA A 149 2.47 -10.60 -10.32
C ALA A 149 1.19 -11.03 -9.63
N TYR A 150 1.30 -11.40 -8.35
CA TYR A 150 0.09 -11.75 -7.60
C TYR A 150 -0.77 -10.51 -7.36
N ILE A 151 -2.05 -10.64 -7.70
CA ILE A 151 -3.00 -9.55 -7.52
C ILE A 151 -3.22 -9.33 -6.01
N GLU A 152 -3.26 -8.06 -5.59
CA GLU A 152 -3.38 -7.64 -4.18
C GLU A 152 -2.31 -8.23 -3.25
N GLY A 153 -1.15 -8.61 -3.80
CA GLY A 153 -0.10 -9.28 -3.05
C GLY A 153 0.74 -8.38 -2.15
N ILE A 154 0.69 -7.05 -2.33
CA ILE A 154 1.55 -6.09 -1.61
C ILE A 154 1.50 -6.29 -0.09
N CYS A 155 2.61 -5.99 0.60
CA CYS A 155 2.79 -6.18 2.05
C CYS A 155 2.89 -7.64 2.52
N THR A 156 2.81 -8.63 1.62
CA THR A 156 2.97 -10.04 1.99
C THR A 156 4.29 -10.62 1.47
N PRO A 157 5.06 -11.38 2.27
CA PRO A 157 6.29 -12.00 1.79
C PRO A 157 6.08 -13.05 0.71
N THR A 158 4.93 -13.72 0.69
CA THR A 158 4.61 -14.82 -0.25
C THR A 158 3.92 -14.37 -1.52
N ARG A 159 3.21 -13.23 -1.53
CA ARG A 159 2.50 -12.72 -2.72
C ARG A 159 2.95 -11.34 -3.18
N GLY A 160 3.63 -10.55 -2.35
CA GLY A 160 4.03 -9.17 -2.69
C GLY A 160 5.18 -9.12 -3.67
N GLY A 161 4.96 -9.52 -4.91
CA GLY A 161 5.99 -9.49 -5.92
C GLY A 161 5.53 -9.90 -7.29
N GLY A 162 6.47 -9.82 -8.23
CA GLY A 162 6.23 -10.06 -9.64
C GLY A 162 7.50 -10.48 -10.38
N VAL A 163 7.33 -11.00 -11.58
CA VAL A 163 8.41 -11.30 -12.53
C VAL A 163 8.18 -10.50 -13.79
N ASN A 164 9.25 -9.89 -14.31
CA ASN A 164 9.21 -9.03 -15.49
C ASN A 164 10.24 -9.54 -16.50
N GLU A 165 9.82 -9.63 -17.75
CA GLU A 165 10.68 -10.07 -18.84
C GLU A 165 11.63 -8.96 -19.32
N TYR A 166 12.59 -9.34 -20.17
CA TYR A 166 13.54 -8.42 -20.74
C TYR A 166 12.90 -7.43 -21.72
N GLY A 167 13.25 -6.16 -21.54
CA GLY A 167 12.98 -5.08 -22.48
C GLY A 167 14.01 -3.97 -22.31
N ASN A 168 14.00 -2.97 -23.20
CA ASN A 168 14.73 -1.73 -22.93
C ASN A 168 14.15 -1.03 -21.69
N VAL A 169 14.84 0.01 -21.19
CA VAL A 169 14.42 0.74 -19.97
C VAL A 169 12.95 1.15 -19.99
N GLY A 170 12.47 1.70 -21.12
CA GLY A 170 11.08 2.13 -21.30
C GLY A 170 10.07 0.99 -21.18
N PRO A 171 10.11 -0.02 -22.08
CA PRO A 171 9.20 -1.17 -22.01
C PRO A 171 9.23 -1.88 -20.66
N MET A 172 10.43 -2.16 -20.11
CA MET A 172 10.55 -2.84 -18.82
C MET A 172 9.99 -2.00 -17.67
N ALA A 173 10.07 -0.67 -17.73
CA ALA A 173 9.44 0.20 -16.73
C ALA A 173 7.91 0.12 -16.80
N ILE A 174 7.32 0.00 -17.99
CA ILE A 174 5.87 -0.22 -18.13
C ILE A 174 5.47 -1.59 -17.61
N THR A 175 6.24 -2.64 -17.92
CA THR A 175 6.01 -3.98 -17.36
C THR A 175 6.10 -3.98 -15.83
N LEU A 176 7.07 -3.28 -15.25
CA LEU A 176 7.17 -3.09 -13.81
C LEU A 176 5.96 -2.32 -13.26
N CYS A 177 5.48 -1.30 -13.97
CA CYS A 177 4.27 -0.58 -13.56
C CYS A 177 3.03 -1.46 -13.57
N GLN A 178 2.90 -2.35 -14.56
CA GLN A 178 1.81 -3.32 -14.67
C GLN A 178 1.84 -4.33 -13.53
N SER A 179 3.00 -4.94 -13.29
CA SER A 179 3.16 -5.97 -12.25
C SER A 179 3.00 -5.39 -10.84
N LEU A 180 3.53 -4.19 -10.56
CA LEU A 180 3.22 -3.47 -9.32
C LEU A 180 1.75 -3.06 -9.22
N GLY A 181 1.13 -2.70 -10.36
CA GLY A 181 -0.28 -2.35 -10.43
C GLY A 181 -1.17 -3.52 -9.98
N GLN A 182 -0.85 -4.73 -10.44
CA GLN A 182 -1.48 -5.97 -9.98
C GLN A 182 -1.28 -6.18 -8.47
N ASN A 183 -0.05 -6.04 -7.95
CA ASN A 183 0.19 -6.14 -6.50
C ASN A 183 -0.65 -5.14 -5.68
N LEU A 184 -0.99 -3.99 -6.27
CA LEU A 184 -1.80 -2.92 -5.69
C LEU A 184 -3.30 -3.02 -6.00
N GLY A 185 -3.74 -4.15 -6.55
CA GLY A 185 -5.16 -4.47 -6.78
C GLY A 185 -5.73 -4.01 -8.12
N MET A 186 -4.92 -3.46 -9.02
CA MET A 186 -5.38 -3.09 -10.37
C MET A 186 -5.48 -4.32 -11.26
N MET A 187 -6.61 -4.47 -11.93
CA MET A 187 -6.86 -5.60 -12.82
C MET A 187 -6.40 -5.30 -14.25
N TRP A 188 -5.99 -6.35 -14.95
CA TRP A 188 -5.82 -6.33 -16.40
C TRP A 188 -7.20 -6.45 -17.07
N ASN A 189 -7.72 -5.40 -17.68
CA ASN A 189 -9.12 -5.43 -18.18
C ASN A 189 -9.34 -4.73 -19.53
N LYS A 190 -10.05 -5.43 -20.43
CA LYS A 190 -10.82 -4.88 -21.57
C LYS A 190 -12.34 -4.98 -21.40
N ASP A 191 -12.86 -5.84 -20.50
CA ASP A 191 -14.29 -6.17 -20.46
C ASP A 191 -14.91 -6.04 -19.06
N ARG A 192 -15.35 -4.82 -18.71
CA ARG A 192 -16.46 -4.68 -17.74
C ARG A 192 -17.78 -4.76 -18.49
N ALA A 193 -18.52 -5.84 -18.26
CA ALA A 193 -19.85 -6.09 -18.84
C ALA A 193 -20.98 -5.27 -18.18
N THR A 194 -20.67 -4.18 -17.48
CA THR A 194 -21.64 -3.23 -16.95
C THR A 194 -21.17 -1.81 -17.27
N ALA A 195 -21.73 -1.31 -18.37
CA ALA A 195 -21.70 0.07 -18.86
C ALA A 195 -20.34 0.61 -19.36
N GLY A 196 -20.37 1.33 -20.48
CA GLY A 196 -19.21 1.81 -21.23
C GLY A 196 -18.43 2.97 -20.59
N ASP A 197 -17.99 2.82 -19.34
CA ASP A 197 -17.46 3.91 -18.50
C ASP A 197 -15.95 3.81 -18.18
N CYS A 198 -15.29 2.69 -18.46
CA CYS A 198 -13.83 2.57 -18.37
C CYS A 198 -13.20 3.00 -19.71
N LYS A 199 -12.87 4.28 -19.84
CA LYS A 199 -12.12 4.80 -20.99
C LYS A 199 -10.70 5.13 -20.60
N CYS A 200 -9.74 4.65 -21.38
CA CYS A 200 -8.37 5.12 -21.29
C CYS A 200 -8.34 6.61 -21.67
N PRO A 201 -7.74 7.49 -20.84
CA PRO A 201 -7.62 8.91 -21.17
C PRO A 201 -6.78 9.17 -22.43
N ASP A 202 -5.91 8.23 -22.81
CA ASP A 202 -5.08 8.31 -24.01
C ASP A 202 -5.40 7.16 -24.98
N PRO A 203 -6.29 7.38 -25.97
CA PRO A 203 -6.64 6.35 -26.94
C PRO A 203 -5.51 5.96 -27.90
N TRP A 204 -4.45 6.79 -28.00
CA TRP A 204 -3.38 6.59 -28.97
C TRP A 204 -2.20 5.81 -28.38
N LEU A 205 -1.80 6.15 -27.15
CA LEU A 205 -0.75 5.45 -26.43
C LEU A 205 -1.26 4.24 -25.65
N GLY A 206 -2.58 4.16 -25.41
CA GLY A 206 -3.19 3.16 -24.54
C GLY A 206 -2.91 3.43 -23.06
N CYS A 207 -3.36 2.50 -22.23
CA CYS A 207 -3.21 2.57 -20.78
C CYS A 207 -2.25 1.50 -20.27
N ILE A 208 -1.66 1.75 -19.09
CA ILE A 208 -0.65 0.86 -18.51
C ILE A 208 -1.24 -0.54 -18.27
N MET A 209 -2.45 -0.68 -17.75
CA MET A 209 -3.08 -1.99 -17.48
C MET A 209 -3.75 -2.63 -18.71
N GLU A 210 -3.29 -2.30 -19.91
CA GLU A 210 -3.75 -2.87 -21.19
C GLU A 210 -2.56 -3.49 -21.95
N ASP A 211 -2.85 -4.21 -23.04
CA ASP A 211 -1.81 -4.81 -23.90
C ASP A 211 -0.83 -3.73 -24.41
N THR A 212 0.46 -3.87 -24.08
CA THR A 212 1.50 -2.91 -24.49
C THR A 212 1.79 -3.04 -25.99
N GLY A 213 1.55 -1.96 -26.74
CA GLY A 213 1.88 -1.87 -28.17
C GLY A 213 3.30 -1.36 -28.46
N TYR A 214 3.53 -0.93 -29.70
CA TYR A 214 4.79 -0.28 -30.10
C TYR A 214 5.04 1.05 -29.35
N TYR A 215 3.96 1.79 -29.08
CA TYR A 215 4.00 3.01 -28.29
C TYR A 215 3.77 2.69 -26.82
N LEU A 216 4.60 3.27 -25.96
CA LEU A 216 4.56 2.99 -24.52
C LEU A 216 3.51 3.85 -23.81
N PRO A 217 2.55 3.23 -23.09
CA PRO A 217 1.56 3.97 -22.32
C PRO A 217 2.22 4.68 -21.14
N ARG A 218 1.61 5.78 -20.68
CA ARG A 218 2.14 6.57 -19.54
C ARG A 218 1.10 6.84 -18.45
N LYS A 219 -0.14 6.42 -18.67
CA LYS A 219 -1.27 6.72 -17.78
C LYS A 219 -2.01 5.46 -17.39
N PHE A 220 -2.51 5.47 -16.17
CA PHE A 220 -3.48 4.48 -15.72
C PHE A 220 -4.86 4.86 -16.24
N SER A 221 -5.70 3.86 -16.48
CA SER A 221 -7.11 4.10 -16.77
C SER A 221 -7.81 4.61 -15.51
N ARG A 222 -8.96 5.28 -15.66
CA ARG A 222 -9.77 5.68 -14.51
C ARG A 222 -10.15 4.48 -13.63
N CYS A 223 -10.41 3.34 -14.24
CA CYS A 223 -10.82 2.13 -13.53
C CYS A 223 -9.69 1.50 -12.74
N SER A 224 -8.46 1.52 -13.27
CA SER A 224 -7.28 1.09 -12.52
C SER A 224 -7.04 1.96 -11.29
N VAL A 225 -7.27 3.27 -11.40
CA VAL A 225 -7.17 4.20 -10.26
C VAL A 225 -8.28 3.94 -9.23
N GLU A 226 -9.52 3.73 -9.68
CA GLU A 226 -10.66 3.38 -8.81
C GLU A 226 -10.43 2.05 -8.07
N GLU A 227 -9.90 1.03 -8.76
CA GLU A 227 -9.54 -0.27 -8.18
C GLU A 227 -8.45 -0.14 -7.10
N TYR A 228 -7.38 0.62 -7.39
CA TYR A 228 -6.35 0.93 -6.39
C TYR A 228 -6.91 1.64 -5.15
N ILE A 229 -7.80 2.62 -5.36
CA ILE A 229 -8.44 3.34 -4.24
C ILE A 229 -9.32 2.38 -3.43
N GLN A 230 -10.11 1.54 -4.08
CA GLN A 230 -10.96 0.55 -3.42
C GLN A 230 -10.12 -0.45 -2.62
N PHE A 231 -9.02 -0.93 -3.18
CA PHE A 231 -8.08 -1.82 -2.50
C PHE A 231 -7.57 -1.21 -1.17
N LEU A 232 -7.16 0.05 -1.19
CA LEU A 232 -6.70 0.72 0.04
C LEU A 232 -7.85 1.00 1.03
N GLN A 233 -9.04 1.37 0.55
CA GLN A 233 -10.23 1.58 1.39
C GLN A 233 -10.70 0.28 2.06
N GLN A 234 -10.45 -0.86 1.42
CA GLN A 234 -10.73 -2.18 1.99
C GLN A 234 -9.70 -2.59 3.04
N GLY A 235 -8.66 -1.79 3.31
CA GLY A 235 -7.61 -2.07 4.29
C GLY A 235 -6.36 -2.73 3.70
N GLY A 236 -6.26 -2.83 2.38
CA GLY A 236 -5.05 -3.29 1.70
C GLY A 236 -3.93 -2.25 1.74
N GLY A 237 -2.67 -2.69 1.60
CA GLY A 237 -1.53 -1.78 1.46
C GLY A 237 -1.11 -1.06 2.75
N SER A 238 -1.35 -1.64 3.93
CA SER A 238 -0.96 -1.07 5.23
C SER A 238 0.53 -0.71 5.34
N CYS A 239 1.41 -1.50 4.73
CA CYS A 239 2.85 -1.24 4.68
C CYS A 239 3.26 -0.02 3.81
N LEU A 240 2.34 0.61 3.07
CA LEU A 240 2.71 1.66 2.13
C LEU A 240 2.79 3.06 2.76
N PHE A 241 2.56 3.17 4.07
CA PHE A 241 2.46 4.45 4.76
C PHE A 241 3.72 4.79 5.57
N ASN A 242 4.71 3.89 5.64
CA ASN A 242 6.03 4.22 6.17
C ASN A 242 6.91 4.85 5.09
N LYS A 243 7.31 6.10 5.32
CA LYS A 243 8.32 6.77 4.51
C LYS A 243 9.70 6.14 4.76
N PRO A 244 10.40 5.63 3.73
CA PRO A 244 11.71 4.99 3.89
C PRO A 244 12.77 5.96 4.41
N ASN A 245 13.68 5.44 5.23
CA ASN A 245 14.81 6.20 5.80
C ASN A 245 16.17 5.71 5.26
N LYS A 246 16.19 4.68 4.42
CA LYS A 246 17.41 4.13 3.80
C LYS A 246 17.18 3.99 2.31
N LEU A 247 17.96 4.75 1.53
CA LEU A 247 17.99 4.66 0.08
C LEU A 247 19.26 3.91 -0.36
N LEU A 248 19.22 3.39 -1.59
CA LEU A 248 20.36 2.74 -2.24
C LEU A 248 21.39 3.73 -2.80
N ASP A 249 21.01 4.99 -2.93
CA ASP A 249 21.87 6.08 -3.39
C ASP A 249 22.46 6.87 -2.21
N PRO A 250 23.57 7.59 -2.40
CA PRO A 250 24.14 8.46 -1.36
C PRO A 250 23.16 9.58 -0.94
N PRO A 251 23.22 10.06 0.31
CA PRO A 251 22.33 11.12 0.79
C PRO A 251 22.37 12.40 -0.06
N GLU A 252 21.20 12.92 -0.43
CA GLU A 252 21.02 14.14 -1.21
C GLU A 252 19.91 15.06 -0.66
N CYS A 253 20.32 16.17 -0.05
CA CYS A 253 19.39 17.14 0.50
C CYS A 253 18.52 17.79 -0.60
N GLY A 254 17.20 17.69 -0.42
CA GLY A 254 16.19 18.27 -1.30
C GLY A 254 15.50 17.23 -2.19
N ASN A 255 15.77 15.94 -2.00
CA ASN A 255 15.07 14.85 -2.66
C ASN A 255 13.74 14.48 -1.97
N GLY A 256 13.49 15.06 -0.80
CA GLY A 256 12.31 14.87 0.02
C GLY A 256 12.37 13.62 0.88
N PHE A 257 13.53 13.03 1.16
CA PHE A 257 13.74 11.92 2.08
C PHE A 257 14.72 12.34 3.18
N VAL A 258 14.44 11.96 4.43
CA VAL A 258 15.36 12.29 5.53
C VAL A 258 16.40 11.19 5.59
N GLU A 259 17.61 11.51 5.19
CA GLU A 259 18.73 10.57 5.06
C GLU A 259 19.79 10.77 6.16
N GLN A 260 20.81 9.92 6.18
CA GLN A 260 21.85 10.01 7.20
C GLN A 260 22.59 11.35 7.10
N GLY A 261 22.49 12.16 8.17
CA GLY A 261 23.08 13.50 8.22
C GLY A 261 22.09 14.64 8.04
N GLU A 262 20.82 14.33 7.77
CA GLU A 262 19.74 15.31 7.60
C GLU A 262 18.73 15.22 8.76
N GLU A 263 18.31 16.37 9.30
CA GLU A 263 17.23 16.44 10.29
C GLU A 263 15.85 16.55 9.64
N CYS A 264 15.80 17.12 8.44
CA CYS A 264 14.58 17.28 7.66
C CYS A 264 14.90 17.44 6.17
N ASP A 265 13.98 16.99 5.33
CA ASP A 265 14.01 17.25 3.90
C ASP A 265 12.59 17.57 3.41
N CYS A 266 12.43 18.78 2.90
CA CYS A 266 11.18 19.36 2.42
C CYS A 266 11.06 19.34 0.88
N GLY A 267 12.03 18.75 0.18
CA GLY A 267 12.13 18.72 -1.28
C GLY A 267 13.03 19.83 -1.84
N SER A 268 12.89 20.11 -3.14
CA SER A 268 13.83 20.89 -3.97
C SER A 268 13.96 22.38 -3.60
N GLN A 269 13.37 22.81 -2.49
CA GLN A 269 13.32 24.18 -2.06
C GLN A 269 14.21 24.31 -0.83
N LYS A 270 15.21 25.20 -0.88
CA LYS A 270 16.10 25.53 0.25
C LYS A 270 15.27 26.03 1.44
N CYS A 271 14.73 25.14 2.29
CA CYS A 271 13.89 25.55 3.41
C CYS A 271 14.49 25.11 4.74
N VAL A 272 14.48 26.06 5.67
CA VAL A 272 14.41 25.78 7.10
C VAL A 272 13.08 25.07 7.33
N CYS A 273 13.10 23.81 7.75
CA CYS A 273 11.87 23.13 8.15
C CYS A 273 11.41 23.69 9.49
N VAL A 274 10.20 24.25 9.54
CA VAL A 274 9.56 24.57 10.82
C VAL A 274 8.98 23.27 11.37
N LEU A 275 9.64 22.69 12.37
CA LEU A 275 9.14 21.53 13.10
C LEU A 275 8.11 22.00 14.12
N GLN A 276 6.83 21.93 13.75
CA GLN A 276 5.74 22.04 14.70
C GLN A 276 5.08 20.66 14.81
N TYR A 277 5.13 20.08 16.00
CA TYR A 277 4.49 18.80 16.28
C TYR A 277 3.01 19.01 16.61
N GLU A 278 2.18 18.10 16.13
CA GLU A 278 0.78 18.02 16.58
C GLU A 278 0.75 17.50 18.01
N GLN A 279 -0.32 17.81 18.75
CA GLN A 279 -0.48 17.32 20.13
C GLN A 279 -0.61 15.80 20.17
N ARG A 280 -0.12 15.18 21.24
CA ARG A 280 -0.31 13.74 21.49
C ARG A 280 -1.80 13.41 21.50
N GLY A 281 -2.18 12.32 20.83
CA GLY A 281 -3.57 11.84 20.76
C GLY A 281 -4.42 12.43 19.63
N VAL A 282 -3.92 13.43 18.89
CA VAL A 282 -4.61 13.92 17.69
C VAL A 282 -4.63 12.81 16.64
N ILE A 283 -5.81 12.42 16.15
CA ILE A 283 -5.94 11.44 15.07
C ILE A 283 -5.34 12.03 13.79
N CYS A 284 -4.28 11.41 13.27
CA CYS A 284 -3.64 11.83 12.03
C CYS A 284 -4.09 11.01 10.83
N ARG A 285 -4.58 9.77 11.04
CA ARG A 285 -5.23 8.94 10.03
C ARG A 285 -6.41 8.19 10.64
N ASP A 286 -7.56 8.26 9.96
CA ASP A 286 -8.76 7.53 10.36
C ASP A 286 -8.71 6.06 9.91
N ALA A 287 -9.40 5.20 10.67
CA ALA A 287 -9.58 3.79 10.30
C ALA A 287 -10.49 3.65 9.08
N VAL A 288 -10.08 2.86 8.08
CA VAL A 288 -10.86 2.67 6.83
C VAL A 288 -11.97 1.65 6.96
N ASN A 289 -11.83 0.68 7.87
CA ASN A 289 -12.78 -0.40 8.06
C ASN A 289 -12.73 -0.93 9.50
N GLY A 290 -13.57 -1.91 9.84
CA GLY A 290 -13.61 -2.51 11.19
C GLY A 290 -12.38 -3.33 11.61
N CYS A 291 -11.46 -3.59 10.68
CA CYS A 291 -10.18 -4.29 10.88
C CYS A 291 -8.98 -3.35 10.95
N ASP A 292 -9.17 -2.07 10.69
CA ASP A 292 -8.14 -1.05 10.73
C ASP A 292 -8.13 -0.35 12.10
N VAL A 293 -6.99 0.25 12.46
CA VAL A 293 -6.80 0.99 13.72
C VAL A 293 -6.48 2.45 13.37
N PRO A 294 -7.13 3.45 13.99
CA PRO A 294 -6.79 4.85 13.74
C PRO A 294 -5.45 5.20 14.40
N GLU A 295 -4.58 5.93 13.68
CA GLU A 295 -3.30 6.38 14.21
C GLU A 295 -3.40 7.76 14.81
N THR A 296 -2.79 7.89 15.99
CA THR A 296 -2.72 9.13 16.74
C THR A 296 -1.30 9.67 16.77
N CYS A 297 -1.17 10.99 16.70
CA CYS A 297 0.11 11.67 16.85
C CYS A 297 0.71 11.36 18.21
N THR A 298 2.02 11.12 18.25
CA THR A 298 2.76 10.85 19.48
C THR A 298 3.12 12.12 20.26
N GLY A 299 3.10 13.29 19.60
CA GLY A 299 3.47 14.58 20.19
C GLY A 299 4.94 14.97 20.02
N ASP A 300 5.79 14.03 19.59
CA ASP A 300 7.25 14.18 19.44
C ASP A 300 7.76 13.92 18.02
N SER A 301 6.85 13.62 17.08
CA SER A 301 7.16 13.31 15.68
C SER A 301 6.33 14.17 14.73
N SER A 302 6.93 14.60 13.62
CA SER A 302 6.25 15.30 12.52
C SER A 302 5.57 14.34 11.54
N LYS A 303 5.87 13.04 11.65
CA LYS A 303 5.24 11.95 10.87
C LYS A 303 4.14 11.31 11.72
N CYS A 304 3.00 11.02 11.10
CA CYS A 304 2.02 10.11 11.67
C CYS A 304 2.71 8.74 11.85
N PRO A 305 2.41 7.98 12.94
CA PRO A 305 2.86 6.60 13.04
C PRO A 305 2.53 5.81 11.78
N HIS A 306 3.35 4.79 11.48
CA HIS A 306 3.08 3.96 10.31
C HIS A 306 1.77 3.20 10.48
N ASN A 307 1.08 2.96 9.36
CA ASN A 307 -0.23 2.34 9.35
C ASN A 307 -0.15 0.91 9.87
N VAL A 308 -0.96 0.61 10.88
CA VAL A 308 -1.11 -0.72 11.46
C VAL A 308 -2.59 -1.10 11.49
N HIS A 309 -2.86 -2.39 11.34
CA HIS A 309 -4.22 -2.92 11.41
C HIS A 309 -4.35 -3.90 12.56
N LYS A 310 -5.59 -4.28 12.89
CA LYS A 310 -5.87 -5.29 13.90
C LYS A 310 -5.21 -6.61 13.52
N LEU A 311 -4.75 -7.34 14.53
CA LEU A 311 -4.22 -8.68 14.34
C LEU A 311 -5.25 -9.57 13.63
N ASP A 312 -4.76 -10.53 12.83
CA ASP A 312 -5.64 -11.47 12.16
C ASP A 312 -6.48 -12.27 13.18
N GLY A 313 -7.74 -12.53 12.83
CA GLY A 313 -8.70 -13.24 13.68
C GLY A 313 -9.68 -12.36 14.45
N TYR A 314 -9.46 -11.04 14.55
CA TYR A 314 -10.46 -10.11 15.08
C TYR A 314 -11.78 -10.20 14.30
N MET A 315 -12.91 -10.07 15.00
CA MET A 315 -14.23 -10.09 14.36
C MET A 315 -14.53 -8.75 13.69
N CYS A 316 -15.18 -8.78 12.53
CA CYS A 316 -15.60 -7.59 11.79
C CYS A 316 -17.00 -7.81 11.20
N ASN A 317 -17.59 -6.75 10.63
CA ASN A 317 -18.94 -6.76 10.06
C ASN A 317 -19.99 -7.35 11.02
N SER A 318 -20.05 -6.82 12.24
CA SER A 318 -20.96 -7.28 13.31
C SER A 318 -20.84 -8.78 13.65
N GLY A 319 -19.66 -9.38 13.48
CA GLY A 319 -19.37 -10.77 13.80
C GLY A 319 -19.59 -11.76 12.64
N LEU A 320 -19.98 -11.28 11.46
CA LEU A 320 -20.14 -12.11 10.25
C LEU A 320 -18.80 -12.37 9.54
N GLY A 321 -17.80 -11.53 9.77
CA GLY A 321 -16.49 -11.61 9.15
C GLY A 321 -15.35 -11.67 10.16
N ARG A 322 -14.15 -11.94 9.63
CA ARG A 322 -12.91 -11.86 10.39
C ARG A 322 -11.86 -11.06 9.65
N CYS A 323 -11.01 -10.39 10.42
CA CYS A 323 -9.89 -9.62 9.92
C CYS A 323 -8.78 -10.57 9.49
N TYR A 324 -8.29 -10.41 8.26
CA TYR A 324 -7.16 -11.14 7.73
C TYR A 324 -6.39 -10.23 6.78
N GLY A 325 -5.13 -9.91 7.11
CA GLY A 325 -4.30 -8.97 6.37
C GLY A 325 -4.90 -7.56 6.30
N GLY A 326 -5.54 -7.09 7.39
CA GLY A 326 -6.16 -5.76 7.48
C GLY A 326 -7.52 -5.63 6.79
N ARG A 327 -8.00 -6.70 6.15
CA ARG A 327 -9.27 -6.73 5.41
C ARG A 327 -10.30 -7.58 6.12
N CYS A 328 -11.58 -7.18 6.02
CA CYS A 328 -12.68 -7.96 6.57
C CYS A 328 -13.13 -9.05 5.58
N LYS A 329 -12.83 -10.32 5.89
CA LYS A 329 -13.15 -11.46 5.03
C LYS A 329 -14.53 -12.04 5.35
N THR A 330 -15.38 -12.10 4.32
CA THR A 330 -16.70 -12.75 4.37
C THR A 330 -17.00 -13.39 3.02
N ARG A 331 -17.75 -14.51 3.02
CA ARG A 331 -18.23 -15.14 1.77
C ARG A 331 -19.13 -14.18 0.98
N ASP A 332 -19.97 -13.41 1.66
CA ASP A 332 -20.86 -12.44 1.00
C ASP A 332 -20.09 -11.34 0.28
N ALA A 333 -19.09 -10.72 0.93
CA ALA A 333 -18.26 -9.71 0.28
C ALA A 333 -17.49 -10.28 -0.92
N GLN A 334 -17.01 -11.53 -0.83
CA GLN A 334 -16.34 -12.21 -1.95
C GLN A 334 -17.29 -12.44 -3.13
N CYS A 335 -18.50 -12.95 -2.88
CA CYS A 335 -19.53 -13.12 -3.91
C CYS A 335 -19.97 -11.78 -4.52
N GLN A 336 -20.07 -10.73 -3.71
CA GLN A 336 -20.43 -9.39 -4.17
C GLN A 336 -19.34 -8.80 -5.07
N ALA A 337 -18.07 -8.98 -4.70
CA ALA A 337 -16.94 -8.51 -5.50
C ALA A 337 -16.84 -9.23 -6.85
N LEU A 338 -17.08 -10.55 -6.89
CA LEU A 338 -16.95 -11.35 -8.12
C LEU A 338 -18.17 -11.24 -9.04
N TRP A 339 -19.37 -11.39 -8.48
CA TRP A 339 -20.59 -11.55 -9.27
C TRP A 339 -21.72 -10.58 -8.90
N GLY A 340 -21.52 -9.69 -7.92
CA GLY A 340 -22.55 -8.74 -7.48
C GLY A 340 -23.70 -9.39 -6.70
N HIS A 341 -23.49 -10.59 -6.17
CA HIS A 341 -24.50 -11.38 -5.47
C HIS A 341 -24.04 -11.80 -4.06
N ASN A 342 -24.97 -12.27 -3.23
CA ASN A 342 -24.66 -12.76 -1.88
C ASN A 342 -24.26 -14.24 -1.89
N ALA A 343 -23.57 -14.67 -0.83
CA ALA A 343 -23.20 -16.07 -0.65
C ALA A 343 -24.43 -16.97 -0.49
N ALA A 344 -24.29 -18.21 -0.95
CA ALA A 344 -25.31 -19.22 -0.79
C ALA A 344 -25.47 -19.65 0.67
N ASP A 345 -26.62 -20.25 0.98
CA ASP A 345 -26.87 -20.80 2.30
C ASP A 345 -25.87 -21.93 2.63
N ARG A 346 -25.57 -22.11 3.92
CA ARG A 346 -24.70 -23.18 4.42
C ARG A 346 -25.09 -24.56 3.88
N MET A 347 -26.39 -24.83 3.71
CA MET A 347 -26.87 -26.11 3.19
C MET A 347 -26.40 -26.40 1.75
N CYS A 348 -26.13 -25.37 0.94
CA CYS A 348 -25.59 -25.54 -0.41
C CYS A 348 -24.15 -26.08 -0.37
N TYR A 349 -23.32 -25.50 0.51
CA TYR A 349 -21.94 -25.94 0.71
C TYR A 349 -21.90 -27.38 1.25
N GLU A 350 -22.74 -27.70 2.24
CA GLU A 350 -22.81 -29.03 2.84
C GLU A 350 -23.25 -30.13 1.86
N LYS A 351 -23.92 -29.77 0.75
CA LYS A 351 -24.28 -30.72 -0.30
C LYS A 351 -23.19 -30.82 -1.36
N LEU A 352 -22.87 -29.71 -2.03
CA LEU A 352 -22.01 -29.73 -3.22
C LEU A 352 -20.54 -29.98 -2.90
N ASN A 353 -19.99 -29.35 -1.86
CA ASN A 353 -18.55 -29.44 -1.60
C ASN A 353 -18.13 -30.83 -1.12
N ILE A 354 -19.07 -31.62 -0.58
CA ILE A 354 -18.85 -33.02 -0.23
C ILE A 354 -18.82 -33.93 -1.47
N GLU A 355 -19.49 -33.55 -2.57
CA GLU A 355 -19.51 -34.36 -3.79
C GLU A 355 -18.12 -34.51 -4.42
N GLY A 356 -17.28 -33.46 -4.32
CA GLY A 356 -15.94 -33.42 -4.90
C GLY A 356 -15.98 -33.48 -6.42
N THR A 357 -16.69 -32.52 -7.01
CA THR A 357 -16.84 -32.38 -8.46
C THR A 357 -16.42 -30.97 -8.88
N GLU A 358 -16.43 -30.71 -10.18
CA GLU A 358 -16.26 -29.36 -10.76
C GLU A 358 -17.29 -28.32 -10.25
N ARG A 359 -18.35 -28.78 -9.58
CA ARG A 359 -19.46 -27.96 -9.07
C ARG A 359 -19.32 -27.65 -7.58
N GLY A 360 -18.38 -28.31 -6.90
CA GLY A 360 -18.16 -28.22 -5.48
C GLY A 360 -17.08 -29.20 -5.02
N SER A 361 -15.98 -28.66 -4.51
CA SER A 361 -14.80 -29.42 -4.06
C SER A 361 -13.94 -28.59 -3.11
N CYS A 362 -12.90 -29.22 -2.56
CA CYS A 362 -11.85 -28.58 -1.74
C CYS A 362 -10.54 -28.50 -2.52
N GLY A 363 -10.60 -28.04 -3.77
CA GLY A 363 -9.45 -27.92 -4.65
C GLY A 363 -9.27 -29.13 -5.56
N GLN A 364 -8.14 -29.14 -6.25
CA GLN A 364 -7.68 -30.25 -7.08
C GLN A 364 -6.39 -30.84 -6.51
N ASP A 365 -6.22 -32.14 -6.69
CA ASP A 365 -4.95 -32.80 -6.41
C ASP A 365 -3.92 -32.56 -7.54
N SER A 366 -2.70 -33.07 -7.36
CA SER A 366 -1.63 -33.01 -8.37
C SER A 366 -1.98 -33.69 -9.70
N SER A 367 -3.04 -34.49 -9.73
CA SER A 367 -3.54 -35.20 -10.91
C SER A 367 -4.77 -34.52 -11.52
N HIS A 368 -5.07 -33.28 -11.13
CA HIS A 368 -6.24 -32.51 -11.55
C HIS A 368 -7.59 -33.16 -11.21
N SER A 369 -7.61 -34.08 -10.24
CA SER A 369 -8.83 -34.69 -9.73
C SER A 369 -9.40 -33.84 -8.60
N TRP A 370 -10.71 -33.65 -8.62
CA TRP A 370 -11.43 -32.85 -7.62
C TRP A 370 -11.40 -33.53 -6.25
N ILE A 371 -11.04 -32.77 -5.22
CA ILE A 371 -10.94 -33.26 -3.85
C ILE A 371 -12.30 -33.09 -3.16
N GLN A 372 -12.84 -34.18 -2.61
CA GLN A 372 -14.02 -34.14 -1.76
C GLN A 372 -13.72 -33.40 -0.45
N CYS A 373 -14.56 -32.43 -0.09
CA CYS A 373 -14.40 -31.76 1.20
C CYS A 373 -14.84 -32.66 2.36
N ASN A 374 -14.11 -32.59 3.47
CA ASN A 374 -14.63 -33.09 4.74
C ASN A 374 -15.80 -32.25 5.21
N LYS A 375 -16.69 -32.83 6.03
CA LYS A 375 -17.84 -32.14 6.63
C LYS A 375 -17.47 -30.85 7.38
N GLN A 376 -16.27 -30.78 7.97
CA GLN A 376 -15.79 -29.60 8.69
C GLN A 376 -15.28 -28.51 7.74
N ASP A 377 -14.79 -28.89 6.56
CA ASP A 377 -14.12 -28.01 5.60
C ASP A 377 -15.05 -27.48 4.50
N VAL A 378 -16.31 -27.92 4.47
CA VAL A 378 -17.29 -27.57 3.41
C VAL A 378 -17.45 -26.06 3.20
N LEU A 379 -17.26 -25.23 4.23
CA LEU A 379 -17.35 -23.77 4.15
C LEU A 379 -16.05 -23.08 3.69
N CYS A 380 -14.98 -23.84 3.44
CA CYS A 380 -13.69 -23.37 2.95
C CYS A 380 -13.35 -23.91 1.55
N GLY A 381 -14.21 -24.77 0.99
CA GLY A 381 -14.09 -25.25 -0.38
C GLY A 381 -14.58 -24.25 -1.42
N PHE A 382 -15.16 -24.78 -2.48
CA PHE A 382 -15.69 -23.99 -3.60
C PHE A 382 -16.73 -22.97 -3.13
N LEU A 383 -16.63 -21.75 -3.63
CA LEU A 383 -17.48 -20.61 -3.30
C LEU A 383 -18.80 -20.71 -4.08
N LEU A 384 -19.91 -20.61 -3.37
CA LEU A 384 -21.26 -20.69 -3.93
C LEU A 384 -21.98 -19.38 -3.67
N CYS A 385 -22.56 -18.78 -4.71
CA CYS A 385 -23.33 -17.54 -4.57
C CYS A 385 -24.73 -17.70 -5.17
N THR A 386 -25.62 -16.82 -4.72
CA THR A 386 -27.04 -16.84 -5.11
C THR A 386 -27.28 -16.09 -6.42
N ASN A 387 -28.28 -16.52 -7.19
CA ASN A 387 -28.87 -15.80 -8.30
C ASN A 387 -27.90 -15.38 -9.43
N ILE A 388 -26.80 -16.11 -9.62
CA ILE A 388 -25.86 -15.86 -10.72
C ILE A 388 -26.51 -16.28 -12.04
N THR A 389 -26.64 -15.33 -12.98
CA THR A 389 -27.06 -15.62 -14.35
C THR A 389 -25.86 -15.97 -15.23
N CYS A 390 -25.95 -17.11 -15.92
CA CYS A 390 -24.96 -17.84 -16.72
C CYS A 390 -24.28 -17.08 -17.91
N TRP A 391 -24.50 -15.78 -18.09
CA TRP A 391 -24.18 -15.05 -19.33
C TRP A 391 -22.91 -14.18 -19.32
N LYS A 392 -22.08 -14.20 -18.27
CA LYS A 392 -20.84 -13.39 -18.21
C LYS A 392 -19.60 -14.26 -17.91
N ILE A 393 -18.75 -14.39 -18.94
CA ILE A 393 -17.32 -14.81 -18.99
C ILE A 393 -16.99 -16.19 -18.37
N ASN A 394 -16.53 -17.13 -19.22
CA ASN A 394 -15.83 -18.39 -18.90
C ASN A 394 -16.26 -19.13 -17.61
N MET A 395 -17.57 -19.15 -17.32
CA MET A 395 -18.12 -19.73 -16.10
C MET A 395 -18.68 -21.12 -16.38
N LEU A 396 -18.22 -22.14 -15.65
CA LEU A 396 -18.88 -23.45 -15.61
C LEU A 396 -20.20 -23.30 -14.86
N CYS A 397 -21.29 -23.45 -15.60
CA CYS A 397 -22.64 -23.22 -15.11
C CYS A 397 -23.23 -24.53 -14.61
N SER A 398 -23.37 -24.67 -13.29
CA SER A 398 -24.08 -25.80 -12.70
C SER A 398 -25.49 -25.39 -12.29
N VAL A 399 -26.50 -25.87 -13.02
CA VAL A 399 -27.89 -25.85 -12.58
C VAL A 399 -28.08 -27.06 -11.66
N CYS A 400 -28.22 -26.84 -10.35
CA CYS A 400 -28.62 -27.89 -9.43
C CYS A 400 -30.15 -27.94 -9.34
N LEU A 401 -30.77 -28.95 -9.95
CA LEU A 401 -32.19 -29.24 -9.80
C LEU A 401 -32.38 -30.04 -8.50
N CYS A 402 -32.85 -29.40 -7.43
CA CYS A 402 -33.19 -30.12 -6.19
C CYS A 402 -34.50 -30.91 -6.38
N VAL A 403 -34.43 -32.24 -6.30
CA VAL A 403 -35.63 -33.11 -6.25
C VAL A 403 -36.05 -33.32 -4.79
N ALA A 404 -37.23 -32.80 -4.46
CA ALA A 404 -38.17 -33.15 -3.38
C ALA A 404 -37.72 -33.03 -1.90
N LEU A 405 -38.06 -31.92 -1.24
CA LEU A 405 -39.22 -31.75 -0.32
C LEU A 405 -39.07 -30.36 0.36
N SER A 406 -39.89 -29.39 -0.06
CA SER A 406 -40.14 -28.14 0.67
C SER A 406 -38.94 -27.21 0.97
N CYS A 407 -38.24 -26.69 -0.03
CA CYS A 407 -37.48 -25.43 0.10
C CYS A 407 -37.20 -24.81 -1.28
N CYS A 408 -37.14 -23.47 -1.33
CA CYS A 408 -37.08 -22.60 -2.50
C CYS A 408 -36.27 -23.11 -3.71
N LEU A 409 -36.77 -22.74 -4.90
CA LEU A 409 -36.07 -22.77 -6.18
C LEU A 409 -34.92 -21.72 -6.16
N CYS A 410 -33.89 -21.95 -5.36
CA CYS A 410 -32.72 -21.07 -5.34
C CYS A 410 -31.78 -21.51 -6.47
N MET A 411 -31.64 -20.69 -7.51
CA MET A 411 -30.53 -20.81 -8.45
C MET A 411 -29.27 -20.38 -7.70
N PHE A 412 -28.42 -21.32 -7.32
CA PHE A 412 -27.08 -21.03 -6.80
C PHE A 412 -26.08 -21.64 -7.77
N SER A 413 -25.03 -20.89 -8.04
CA SER A 413 -23.93 -21.32 -8.91
C SER A 413 -22.64 -20.82 -8.29
N GLY A 414 -21.58 -21.57 -8.47
CA GLY A 414 -20.22 -21.08 -8.29
C GLY A 414 -19.54 -21.15 -9.66
N GLY A 415 -18.45 -20.42 -9.82
CA GLY A 415 -17.63 -20.53 -11.01
C GLY A 415 -16.18 -20.34 -10.62
N HIS A 416 -15.31 -21.02 -11.36
CA HIS A 416 -13.88 -20.75 -11.29
C HIS A 416 -13.64 -19.35 -11.82
N ALA A 417 -13.10 -18.48 -10.96
CA ALA A 417 -12.73 -17.11 -11.30
C ALA A 417 -11.21 -17.03 -11.22
N VAL A 418 -10.56 -17.64 -12.22
CA VAL A 418 -9.10 -17.73 -12.26
C VAL A 418 -8.54 -16.41 -12.75
N LEU A 419 -7.78 -15.75 -11.89
CA LEU A 419 -7.01 -14.56 -12.20
C LEU A 419 -5.83 -14.91 -13.11
N GLU A 420 -5.24 -13.89 -13.74
CA GLU A 420 -4.05 -14.07 -14.58
C GLU A 420 -2.86 -14.64 -13.80
N ASP A 421 -2.80 -14.44 -12.48
CA ASP A 421 -1.77 -14.99 -11.60
C ASP A 421 -2.00 -16.48 -11.23
N GLY A 422 -3.04 -17.10 -11.81
CA GLY A 422 -3.45 -18.48 -11.55
C GLY A 422 -4.21 -18.67 -10.24
N THR A 423 -4.46 -17.61 -9.47
CA THR A 423 -5.30 -17.67 -8.27
C THR A 423 -6.75 -17.88 -8.67
N ASP A 424 -7.38 -18.92 -8.13
CA ASP A 424 -8.80 -19.16 -8.34
C ASP A 424 -9.63 -18.51 -7.23
N LEU A 425 -10.25 -17.37 -7.54
CA LEU A 425 -11.17 -16.67 -6.65
C LEU A 425 -12.52 -17.40 -6.51
N GLY A 426 -12.72 -18.51 -7.24
CA GLY A 426 -13.86 -19.41 -7.12
C GLY A 426 -13.85 -20.28 -5.86
N TYR A 427 -12.81 -20.19 -5.02
CA TYR A 427 -12.76 -20.83 -3.69
C TYR A 427 -12.88 -19.79 -2.58
N VAL A 428 -13.39 -20.21 -1.43
CA VAL A 428 -13.50 -19.33 -0.26
C VAL A 428 -12.10 -18.86 0.17
N GLU A 429 -11.93 -17.55 0.31
CA GLU A 429 -10.65 -16.94 0.68
C GLU A 429 -10.17 -17.33 2.08
N ASP A 430 -8.85 -17.39 2.25
CA ASP A 430 -8.21 -17.56 3.54
C ASP A 430 -8.58 -16.43 4.52
N GLY A 431 -8.72 -16.78 5.79
CA GLY A 431 -9.20 -15.90 6.86
C GLY A 431 -10.72 -15.82 6.98
N THR A 432 -11.49 -16.35 6.02
CA THR A 432 -12.95 -16.35 6.07
C THR A 432 -13.48 -17.23 7.22
N PRO A 433 -14.46 -16.78 8.02
CA PRO A 433 -14.98 -17.59 9.12
C PRO A 433 -15.79 -18.80 8.64
N CYS A 434 -15.43 -19.99 9.11
CA CYS A 434 -16.11 -21.25 8.82
C CYS A 434 -16.83 -21.87 10.04
N GLY A 435 -16.65 -21.27 11.22
CA GLY A 435 -17.31 -21.71 12.46
C GLY A 435 -16.95 -20.83 13.67
N PRO A 436 -17.49 -21.14 14.86
CA PRO A 436 -17.12 -20.46 16.09
C PRO A 436 -15.62 -20.61 16.35
N ASN A 437 -14.89 -19.49 16.40
CA ASN A 437 -13.41 -19.47 16.55
C ASN A 437 -12.65 -20.31 15.50
N MET A 438 -13.18 -20.40 14.28
CA MET A 438 -12.52 -21.07 13.14
C MET A 438 -12.49 -20.21 11.89
N MET A 439 -11.45 -20.40 11.08
CA MET A 439 -11.17 -19.69 9.82
C MET A 439 -10.65 -20.63 8.74
N CYS A 440 -10.86 -20.25 7.48
CA CYS A 440 -10.35 -20.97 6.33
C CYS A 440 -8.85 -20.69 6.12
N LEU A 441 -8.09 -21.75 5.85
CA LEU A 441 -6.71 -21.67 5.35
C LEU A 441 -6.46 -22.88 4.45
N ASP A 442 -5.99 -22.65 3.23
CA ASP A 442 -5.69 -23.71 2.24
C ASP A 442 -6.86 -24.69 2.09
N HIS A 443 -8.07 -24.15 1.89
CA HIS A 443 -9.34 -24.89 1.77
C HIS A 443 -9.76 -25.71 3.00
N ARG A 444 -9.16 -25.49 4.16
CA ARG A 444 -9.49 -26.17 5.41
C ARG A 444 -10.04 -25.25 6.47
N CYS A 445 -11.01 -25.73 7.25
CA CYS A 445 -11.54 -25.01 8.40
C CYS A 445 -10.70 -25.32 9.65
N LEU A 446 -9.89 -24.35 10.06
CA LEU A 446 -8.94 -24.50 11.16
C LEU A 446 -9.30 -23.59 12.33
N PRO A 447 -9.00 -23.99 13.59
CA PRO A 447 -9.11 -23.09 14.74
C PRO A 447 -8.26 -21.82 14.53
N VAL A 448 -8.74 -20.68 15.03
CA VAL A 448 -8.01 -19.40 14.93
C VAL A 448 -6.60 -19.50 15.54
N THR A 449 -6.43 -20.31 16.59
CA THR A 449 -5.11 -20.57 17.23
C THR A 449 -4.08 -21.22 16.30
N THR A 450 -4.52 -21.89 15.22
CA THR A 450 -3.63 -22.56 14.26
C THR A 450 -2.87 -21.57 13.37
N PHE A 451 -3.33 -20.33 13.27
CA PHE A 451 -2.71 -19.29 12.44
C PHE A 451 -1.42 -18.72 13.07
N ASN A 452 -0.85 -19.38 14.10
CA ASN A 452 0.32 -18.92 14.86
C ASN A 452 0.22 -17.44 15.26
N LEU A 453 -1.00 -17.01 15.58
CA LEU A 453 -1.29 -15.63 15.96
C LEU A 453 -0.60 -15.38 17.29
N SER A 454 0.51 -14.66 17.22
CA SER A 454 1.21 -14.20 18.41
C SER A 454 0.24 -13.33 19.20
N SER A 455 0.15 -13.55 20.51
CA SER A 455 -0.74 -12.77 21.37
C SER A 455 -0.01 -11.56 21.92
N CYS A 456 -0.68 -10.41 21.93
CA CYS A 456 -0.16 -9.22 22.58
C CYS A 456 -0.07 -9.40 24.11
N PRO A 457 0.82 -8.65 24.78
CA PRO A 457 0.93 -8.67 26.24
C PRO A 457 -0.34 -8.12 26.90
N GLY A 458 -0.50 -8.42 28.19
CA GLY A 458 -1.63 -8.00 28.99
C GLY A 458 -1.37 -8.20 30.48
N SER A 459 -2.18 -7.56 31.32
CA SER A 459 -2.13 -7.72 32.78
C SER A 459 -2.40 -9.17 33.23
N SER A 460 -3.11 -9.95 32.42
CA SER A 460 -3.24 -11.40 32.55
C SER A 460 -3.26 -12.07 31.17
N SER A 461 -3.17 -13.40 31.13
CA SER A 461 -3.24 -14.18 29.88
C SER A 461 -4.61 -14.11 29.18
N SER A 462 -5.67 -13.64 29.84
CA SER A 462 -7.01 -13.49 29.27
C SER A 462 -7.36 -12.06 28.84
N HIS A 463 -6.61 -11.06 29.33
CA HIS A 463 -6.87 -9.64 29.08
C HIS A 463 -5.83 -9.10 28.10
N ILE A 464 -6.08 -9.29 26.80
CA ILE A 464 -5.21 -8.80 25.74
C ILE A 464 -5.15 -7.27 25.82
N CYS A 465 -3.95 -6.69 25.89
CA CYS A 465 -3.75 -5.25 26.08
C CYS A 465 -4.52 -4.68 27.29
N SER A 466 -4.66 -5.50 28.35
CA SER A 466 -5.35 -5.11 29.59
C SER A 466 -6.79 -4.60 29.38
N ASP A 467 -7.45 -4.98 28.28
CA ASP A 467 -8.75 -4.47 27.84
C ASP A 467 -8.81 -2.94 27.62
N HIS A 468 -7.66 -2.29 27.50
CA HIS A 468 -7.48 -0.84 27.31
C HIS A 468 -6.73 -0.53 26.01
N GLY A 469 -6.87 -1.41 25.02
CA GLY A 469 -6.23 -1.26 23.74
C GLY A 469 -6.55 -2.37 22.76
N THR A 470 -6.01 -2.23 21.55
CA THR A 470 -6.18 -3.19 20.45
C THR A 470 -4.83 -3.77 20.05
N CYS A 471 -4.78 -5.09 19.84
CA CYS A 471 -3.57 -5.76 19.39
C CYS A 471 -3.38 -5.57 17.87
N SER A 472 -2.25 -5.01 17.47
CA SER A 472 -1.92 -4.78 16.06
C SER A 472 -1.30 -6.01 15.39
N ASN A 473 -1.21 -5.97 14.06
CA ASN A 473 -0.51 -6.97 13.23
C ASN A 473 0.98 -7.13 13.54
N GLU A 474 1.59 -6.15 14.21
CA GLU A 474 2.98 -6.24 14.70
C GLU A 474 3.09 -6.87 16.09
N VAL A 475 2.00 -7.39 16.66
CA VAL A 475 1.97 -7.97 18.01
C VAL A 475 2.33 -6.92 19.07
N LYS A 476 1.81 -5.71 18.89
CA LYS A 476 1.94 -4.60 19.83
C LYS A 476 0.57 -4.07 20.21
N CYS A 477 0.42 -3.67 21.47
CA CYS A 477 -0.80 -3.01 21.91
C CYS A 477 -0.83 -1.55 21.46
N ILE A 478 -1.93 -1.17 20.82
CA ILE A 478 -2.29 0.22 20.57
C ILE A 478 -3.29 0.62 21.65
N CYS A 479 -2.84 1.42 22.61
CA CYS A 479 -3.63 1.78 23.78
C CYS A 479 -4.70 2.82 23.45
N ASP A 480 -5.78 2.79 24.23
CA ASP A 480 -6.79 3.84 24.23
C ASP A 480 -6.18 5.17 24.70
N ALA A 481 -6.83 6.29 24.39
CA ALA A 481 -6.26 7.63 24.52
C ALA A 481 -5.68 7.96 25.91
N ASP A 482 -6.29 7.44 26.98
CA ASP A 482 -5.89 7.68 28.36
C ASP A 482 -4.96 6.61 28.95
N TYR A 483 -4.50 5.67 28.12
CA TYR A 483 -3.68 4.54 28.55
C TYR A 483 -2.33 4.49 27.82
N THR A 484 -1.32 3.97 28.49
CA THR A 484 0.04 3.84 27.97
C THR A 484 0.73 2.58 28.51
N GLY A 485 1.95 2.34 28.05
CA GLY A 485 2.73 1.14 28.38
C GLY A 485 2.63 0.06 27.30
N LYS A 486 3.42 -1.00 27.44
CA LYS A 486 3.48 -2.08 26.43
C LYS A 486 2.22 -2.95 26.39
N ASP A 487 1.51 -3.02 27.52
CA ASP A 487 0.30 -3.81 27.75
C ASP A 487 -0.93 -2.93 28.03
N CYS A 488 -0.82 -1.60 27.90
CA CYS A 488 -1.89 -0.63 28.18
C CYS A 488 -2.42 -0.64 29.62
N SER A 489 -1.59 -1.04 30.59
CA SER A 489 -1.98 -1.10 32.00
C SER A 489 -1.86 0.23 32.75
N VAL A 490 -1.16 1.22 32.19
CA VAL A 490 -0.86 2.49 32.87
C VAL A 490 -1.83 3.58 32.42
N TYR A 491 -2.58 4.15 33.36
CA TYR A 491 -3.45 5.30 33.10
C TYR A 491 -2.63 6.61 33.07
N ASP A 492 -2.65 7.29 31.94
CA ASP A 492 -1.90 8.52 31.62
C ASP A 492 -2.79 9.43 30.72
N PRO A 493 -3.78 10.12 31.31
CA PRO A 493 -4.75 10.91 30.55
C PRO A 493 -4.08 12.10 29.86
N ILE A 494 -4.49 12.37 28.62
CA ILE A 494 -3.99 13.52 27.87
C ILE A 494 -4.50 14.80 28.55
N PRO A 495 -3.63 15.75 28.95
CA PRO A 495 -4.06 16.97 29.61
C PRO A 495 -5.01 17.77 28.71
N ASP A 496 -6.16 18.19 29.26
CA ASP A 496 -7.07 19.09 28.55
C ASP A 496 -6.32 20.35 28.12
N PRO A 497 -6.50 20.83 26.87
CA PRO A 497 -5.89 22.06 26.43
C PRO A 497 -6.40 23.19 27.31
N GLN A 498 -5.53 23.72 28.18
CA GLN A 498 -5.88 24.88 28.99
C GLN A 498 -6.18 26.06 28.05
N PRO A 499 -7.28 26.81 28.28
CA PRO A 499 -7.50 28.05 27.56
C PRO A 499 -6.25 28.92 27.74
N PRO A 500 -5.80 29.64 26.68
CA PRO A 500 -4.63 30.49 26.80
C PRO A 500 -4.82 31.42 27.99
N ASP A 501 -3.93 31.32 28.98
CA ASP A 501 -3.91 32.25 30.09
C ASP A 501 -3.93 33.67 29.50
N GLY A 502 -4.89 34.47 29.98
CA GLY A 502 -5.05 35.85 29.58
C GLY A 502 -3.72 36.60 29.62
N PRO A 503 -3.59 37.71 28.89
CA PRO A 503 -2.30 38.25 28.46
C PRO A 503 -1.30 38.31 29.60
N GLU A 504 -0.32 37.39 29.58
CA GLU A 504 0.85 37.46 30.45
C GLU A 504 1.49 38.83 30.25
N LYS A 505 1.43 39.66 31.29
CA LYS A 505 2.15 40.92 31.34
C LYS A 505 3.64 40.60 31.30
N TYR A 506 4.22 40.64 30.11
CA TYR A 506 5.66 40.71 29.90
C TYR A 506 6.21 41.84 30.78
N LYS A 507 6.82 41.50 31.92
CA LYS A 507 7.69 42.41 32.68
C LYS A 507 9.01 42.50 31.92
N GLY A 508 9.00 43.25 30.82
CA GLY A 508 10.21 43.65 30.12
C GLY A 508 11.00 44.65 30.97
N SER A 509 12.14 44.23 31.49
CA SER A 509 13.15 45.12 32.05
C SER A 509 13.58 46.12 30.97
N LYS A 510 13.31 47.41 31.22
CA LYS A 510 13.72 48.53 30.36
C LYS A 510 15.26 48.63 30.34
N HIS A 511 15.88 48.20 29.26
CA HIS A 511 17.15 48.78 28.82
C HIS A 511 16.87 49.80 27.72
N ILE A 512 17.18 51.06 28.04
CA ILE A 512 17.02 52.25 27.22
C ILE A 512 18.19 52.33 26.24
N TYR A 513 17.92 52.38 24.94
CA TYR A 513 18.73 53.14 23.97
C TYR A 513 17.79 53.90 23.05
N GLY A 514 18.06 55.21 22.93
CA GLY A 514 17.11 56.27 22.60
C GLY A 514 16.54 56.29 21.19
N ALA A 515 15.29 56.73 21.10
CA ALA A 515 14.63 57.17 19.89
C ALA A 515 15.09 58.60 19.52
N VAL A 516 15.60 58.79 18.31
CA VAL A 516 15.66 60.10 17.65
C VAL A 516 14.50 60.15 16.66
N TRP A 517 13.62 61.12 16.87
CA TRP A 517 12.44 61.43 16.08
C TRP A 517 12.82 61.97 14.69
N ILE A 518 12.14 61.48 13.63
CA ILE A 518 12.05 62.20 12.35
C ILE A 518 10.55 62.45 12.10
N GLU A 519 10.10 63.64 12.47
CA GLU A 519 8.91 64.25 11.88
C GLU A 519 9.31 65.13 10.69
N LYS A 520 8.42 65.16 9.70
CA LYS A 520 8.34 66.07 8.54
C LYS A 520 9.27 65.76 7.36
N LEU A 521 8.68 65.24 6.28
CA LEU A 521 8.65 66.01 5.04
C LEU A 521 7.47 65.62 4.15
N VAL A 522 6.71 66.67 3.84
CA VAL A 522 5.49 66.74 3.04
C VAL A 522 5.85 66.54 1.56
N ILE A 523 5.02 65.76 0.87
CA ILE A 523 4.97 65.59 -0.59
C ILE A 523 4.51 66.92 -1.24
N ILE A 524 4.75 67.04 -2.56
CA ILE A 524 4.40 68.12 -3.52
C ILE A 524 5.68 68.93 -3.84
N VAL A 525 6.15 69.05 -5.09
CA VAL A 525 5.56 69.77 -6.23
C VAL A 525 6.26 69.33 -7.55
N VAL A 526 5.44 69.06 -8.58
CA VAL A 526 5.61 69.17 -10.06
C VAL A 526 6.72 68.40 -10.78
#